data_AF-A0A969FYH0-F1
#
_entry.id   AF-A0A969FYH0-F1
#
_cell.length_a   1.000
_cell.length_b   1.000
_cell.length_c   1.000
_cell.angle_alpha   90.00
_cell.angle_beta   90.00
_cell.angle_gamma   90.00
#
_symmetry.space_group_name_H-M   'P 1'
#
loop_
_entity.id
_entity.type
_entity.pdbx_description
1 polymer ?
#
loop_
_entity_poly.entity_id
_entity_poly.type
_entity_poly.pdbx_seq_one_letter_code
_entity_poly.pdbx_strand_id
1 'polypeptide(L)'
;MIMGHLRFWIPGLVMVCVVVLGACVGSPRPAPGPSGEATQATEPASSDELESADAYLDRGIVAYNQGDFQQAITDFSHAIDLEPDNPDMYVNRGSAYANLGDAESAIADYDKAISLDPDYAEAHTGRGAIFYMMEDYQQALDDFNQAISLNPESTGAYYNRGLVYQHQGETDKAIADFQKVLEIGDAPHWQQQAREHLSALGVETEPAPAEETGVAEAEPTEETAETEDAEEVVGEGGEGEEDEEGEETAEALPTPLATVATAAEEPEAEEAEEAEEAEVTAEGEESEEGE
;
A
#
# COMPACT_ATOMS: atom_id res chain seq x y z
N MET A 1 41.45 34.58 4.85
CA MET A 1 40.40 34.66 3.82
C MET A 1 40.28 33.30 3.18
N ILE A 2 39.33 32.51 3.69
CA ILE A 2 39.06 31.13 3.31
C ILE A 2 37.66 31.17 2.73
N MET A 3 37.51 30.84 1.44
CA MET A 3 36.21 30.65 0.78
C MET A 3 36.36 29.47 -0.17
N GLY A 4 36.20 28.27 0.39
CA GLY A 4 35.94 27.05 -0.36
C GLY A 4 34.48 26.69 -0.16
N HIS A 5 33.70 26.68 -1.25
CA HIS A 5 32.31 26.25 -1.25
C HIS A 5 32.22 24.74 -1.00
N LEU A 6 31.75 24.32 0.18
CA LEU A 6 31.20 22.99 0.40
C LEU A 6 29.70 23.03 0.07
N ARG A 7 29.32 22.41 -1.05
CA ARG A 7 27.94 22.00 -1.30
C ARG A 7 27.68 20.76 -0.45
N PHE A 8 26.93 20.92 0.63
CA PHE A 8 26.39 19.81 1.40
C PHE A 8 25.16 19.28 0.64
N TRP A 9 25.28 18.05 0.15
CA TRP A 9 24.20 17.27 -0.45
C TRP A 9 23.69 16.34 0.64
N ILE A 10 22.43 16.52 1.07
CA ILE A 10 21.75 15.62 2.02
C ILE A 10 20.63 14.92 1.23
N PRO A 11 20.80 13.66 0.82
CA PRO A 11 19.69 12.83 0.38
C PRO A 11 19.12 12.08 1.58
N GLY A 12 17.82 12.17 1.83
CA GLY A 12 17.20 11.39 2.91
C GLY A 12 15.87 11.92 3.43
N LEU A 13 14.87 12.00 2.56
CA LEU A 13 13.49 11.80 2.97
C LEU A 13 12.99 10.62 2.13
N VAL A 14 12.97 9.42 2.73
CA VAL A 14 12.25 8.29 2.15
C VAL A 14 10.88 8.30 2.80
N MET A 15 9.89 8.65 1.98
CA MET A 15 8.46 8.56 2.26
C MET A 15 8.16 7.18 2.86
N VAL A 16 7.42 7.13 3.97
CA VAL A 16 6.90 5.89 4.53
C VAL A 16 5.83 5.38 3.55
N CYS A 17 6.09 4.27 2.87
CA CYS A 17 5.10 3.61 2.01
C CYS A 17 3.98 3.04 2.89
N VAL A 18 2.79 3.65 2.83
CA VAL A 18 1.57 2.98 3.29
C VAL A 18 1.14 2.01 2.22
N VAL A 19 1.50 0.75 2.45
CA VAL A 19 1.00 -0.37 1.67
C VAL A 19 -0.45 -0.63 2.10
N VAL A 20 -1.40 0.06 1.45
CA VAL A 20 -2.81 -0.36 1.45
C VAL A 20 -2.90 -1.57 0.50
N LEU A 21 -2.51 -2.76 0.98
CA LEU A 21 -2.85 -4.01 0.29
C LEU A 21 -4.27 -4.42 0.71
N GLY A 22 -5.25 -3.75 0.12
CA GLY A 22 -6.61 -4.27 0.01
C GLY A 22 -6.66 -5.24 -1.16
N ALA A 23 -7.03 -6.49 -0.90
CA ALA A 23 -7.20 -7.50 -1.93
C ALA A 23 -8.20 -6.99 -2.99
N CYS A 24 -7.77 -6.89 -4.24
CA CYS A 24 -8.63 -6.64 -5.39
C CYS A 24 -9.55 -7.86 -5.60
N VAL A 25 -10.66 -7.95 -4.87
CA VAL A 25 -11.67 -9.01 -5.06
C VAL A 25 -12.84 -8.43 -5.83
N GLY A 26 -12.80 -8.58 -7.14
CA GLY A 26 -13.93 -8.30 -8.02
C GLY A 26 -15.14 -9.15 -7.63
N SER A 27 -16.22 -8.48 -7.22
CA SER A 27 -17.53 -9.10 -7.08
C SER A 27 -18.14 -9.39 -8.48
N PRO A 28 -18.93 -10.46 -8.65
CA PRO A 28 -19.43 -10.84 -9.97
C PRO A 28 -20.54 -9.89 -10.47
N ARG A 29 -20.30 -9.20 -11.60
CA ARG A 29 -21.27 -8.34 -12.32
C ARG A 29 -22.49 -9.16 -12.83
N PRO A 30 -23.73 -8.63 -12.76
CA PRO A 30 -24.89 -9.19 -13.43
C PRO A 30 -24.92 -8.85 -14.93
N ALA A 31 -25.27 -9.82 -15.78
CA ALA A 31 -25.22 -9.71 -17.24
C ALA A 31 -26.26 -8.73 -17.83
N PRO A 32 -25.89 -7.92 -18.86
CA PRO A 32 -26.85 -7.13 -19.62
C PRO A 32 -27.61 -7.97 -20.65
N GLY A 33 -28.93 -7.79 -20.72
CA GLY A 33 -29.83 -8.44 -21.69
C GLY A 33 -29.73 -7.85 -23.11
N PRO A 34 -30.24 -8.56 -24.15
CA PRO A 34 -29.94 -8.22 -25.53
C PRO A 34 -30.89 -7.13 -26.05
N SER A 35 -30.34 -6.13 -26.75
CA SER A 35 -31.12 -5.26 -27.63
C SER A 35 -30.46 -5.12 -29.00
N GLY A 36 -31.17 -5.64 -30.00
CA GLY A 36 -31.43 -5.03 -31.32
C GLY A 36 -30.25 -4.59 -32.20
N GLU A 37 -30.01 -5.38 -33.23
CA GLU A 37 -29.11 -5.15 -34.36
C GLU A 37 -29.34 -3.82 -35.12
N ALA A 38 -28.24 -3.22 -35.59
CA ALA A 38 -28.20 -2.50 -36.88
C ALA A 38 -26.75 -2.45 -37.41
N THR A 39 -26.47 -3.28 -38.42
CA THR A 39 -25.23 -3.36 -39.20
C THR A 39 -24.97 -2.10 -40.02
N GLN A 40 -23.74 -1.57 -40.05
CA GLN A 40 -23.12 -0.99 -41.26
C GLN A 40 -21.58 -1.10 -41.25
N ALA A 41 -21.07 -1.60 -42.39
CA ALA A 41 -19.77 -1.39 -43.02
C ALA A 41 -18.48 -1.40 -42.17
N THR A 42 -17.71 -2.47 -42.32
CA THR A 42 -16.31 -2.60 -41.90
C THR A 42 -15.39 -1.70 -42.72
N GLU A 43 -14.86 -0.66 -42.09
CA GLU A 43 -13.61 0.00 -42.48
C GLU A 43 -12.43 -0.83 -41.91
N PRO A 44 -11.23 -0.83 -42.55
CA PRO A 44 -10.11 -1.60 -42.02
C PRO A 44 -9.69 -0.99 -40.68
N ALA A 45 -9.90 -1.74 -39.59
CA ALA A 45 -9.47 -1.36 -38.25
C ALA A 45 -7.97 -0.99 -38.29
N SER A 46 -7.68 0.29 -38.08
CA SER A 46 -6.37 0.71 -37.59
C SER A 46 -6.12 0.02 -36.24
N SER A 47 -4.86 -0.22 -35.93
CA SER A 47 -4.38 -0.90 -34.72
C SER A 47 -4.63 -0.13 -33.41
N ASP A 48 -5.69 0.66 -33.35
CA ASP A 48 -6.21 1.22 -32.11
C ASP A 48 -7.09 0.13 -31.50
N GLU A 49 -6.47 -0.73 -30.68
CA GLU A 49 -7.23 -1.55 -29.74
C GLU A 49 -8.20 -0.61 -29.02
N LEU A 50 -9.50 -0.91 -29.09
CA LEU A 50 -10.50 -0.28 -28.25
C LEU A 50 -10.18 -0.70 -26.80
N GLU A 51 -9.19 -0.05 -26.18
CA GLU A 51 -8.83 -0.26 -24.78
C GLU A 51 -10.07 0.15 -23.95
N SER A 52 -10.70 -0.84 -23.32
CA SER A 52 -11.85 -0.64 -22.45
C SER A 52 -11.41 -0.07 -21.10
N ALA A 53 -12.36 0.48 -20.33
CA ALA A 53 -12.08 0.94 -18.97
C ALA A 53 -11.47 -0.18 -18.10
N ASP A 54 -12.00 -1.41 -18.23
CA ASP A 54 -11.48 -2.60 -17.55
C ASP A 54 -10.03 -2.92 -17.96
N ALA A 55 -9.65 -2.74 -19.24
CA ALA A 55 -8.27 -2.99 -19.70
C ALA A 55 -7.27 -1.99 -19.10
N TYR A 56 -7.64 -0.70 -19.03
CA TYR A 56 -6.84 0.31 -18.34
C TYR A 56 -6.76 0.03 -16.84
N LEU A 57 -7.86 -0.38 -16.21
CA LEU A 57 -7.89 -0.76 -14.80
C LEU A 57 -6.93 -1.91 -14.50
N ASP A 58 -7.00 -3.00 -15.28
CA ASP A 58 -6.13 -4.16 -15.12
C ASP A 58 -4.65 -3.80 -15.31
N ARG A 59 -4.33 -2.99 -16.34
CA ARG A 59 -2.96 -2.53 -16.57
C ARG A 59 -2.46 -1.65 -15.43
N GLY A 60 -3.31 -0.76 -14.92
CA GLY A 60 -3.00 0.09 -13.77
C GLY A 60 -2.71 -0.71 -12.51
N ILE A 61 -3.47 -1.78 -12.25
CA ILE A 61 -3.23 -2.71 -11.13
C ILE A 61 -1.86 -3.39 -11.27
N VAL A 62 -1.52 -3.85 -12.48
CA VAL A 62 -0.20 -4.45 -12.75
C VAL A 62 0.92 -3.44 -12.49
N ALA A 63 0.79 -2.21 -12.98
CA ALA A 63 1.77 -1.14 -12.74
C ALA A 63 1.89 -0.80 -11.25
N TYR A 64 0.77 -0.72 -10.53
CA TYR A 64 0.75 -0.49 -9.08
C TYR A 64 1.52 -1.58 -8.32
N ASN A 65 1.28 -2.86 -8.67
CA ASN A 65 1.97 -3.98 -8.05
C ASN A 65 3.47 -4.03 -8.36
N GLN A 66 3.90 -3.43 -9.48
CA GLN A 66 5.32 -3.24 -9.83
C GLN A 66 5.95 -2.02 -9.12
N GLY A 67 5.15 -1.22 -8.41
CA GLY A 67 5.57 0.03 -7.77
C GLY A 67 5.65 1.23 -8.73
N ASP A 68 5.22 1.09 -9.98
CA ASP A 68 5.10 2.22 -10.91
C ASP A 68 3.76 2.94 -10.69
N PHE A 69 3.70 3.66 -9.58
CA PHE A 69 2.49 4.36 -9.16
C PHE A 69 2.09 5.48 -10.13
N GLN A 70 3.06 6.09 -10.83
CA GLN A 70 2.77 7.17 -11.78
C GLN A 70 2.09 6.62 -13.04
N GLN A 71 2.56 5.48 -13.55
CA GLN A 71 1.89 4.77 -14.64
C GLN A 71 0.51 4.27 -14.20
N ALA A 72 0.40 3.70 -12.99
CA ALA A 72 -0.87 3.26 -12.44
C ALA A 72 -1.91 4.39 -12.40
N ILE A 73 -1.52 5.57 -11.90
CA ILE A 73 -2.39 6.77 -11.89
C ILE A 73 -2.85 7.15 -13.29
N THR A 74 -1.96 7.08 -14.28
CA THR A 74 -2.28 7.41 -15.67
C THR A 74 -3.34 6.46 -16.21
N ASP A 75 -3.14 5.16 -16.00
CA ASP A 75 -4.07 4.12 -16.46
C ASP A 75 -5.42 4.19 -15.74
N PHE A 76 -5.43 4.34 -14.41
CA PHE A 76 -6.68 4.52 -13.67
C PHE A 76 -7.42 5.80 -14.08
N SER A 77 -6.70 6.87 -14.43
CA SER A 77 -7.34 8.09 -14.93
C SER A 77 -8.02 7.88 -16.28
N HIS A 78 -7.39 7.13 -17.19
CA HIS A 78 -8.03 6.73 -18.44
C HIS A 78 -9.25 5.83 -18.21
N ALA A 79 -9.17 4.89 -17.26
CA ALA A 79 -10.31 4.06 -16.87
C ALA A 79 -11.48 4.93 -16.36
N ILE A 80 -11.20 5.92 -15.51
CA ILE A 80 -12.19 6.88 -14.97
C ILE A 80 -12.81 7.75 -16.07
N ASP A 81 -12.01 8.20 -17.04
CA ASP A 81 -12.52 8.98 -18.17
C ASP A 81 -13.54 8.20 -19.01
N LEU A 82 -13.41 6.87 -19.05
CA LEU A 82 -14.31 5.96 -19.76
C LEU A 82 -15.53 5.55 -18.91
N GLU A 83 -15.34 5.26 -17.62
CA GLU A 83 -16.37 4.86 -16.66
C GLU A 83 -16.31 5.68 -15.34
N PRO A 84 -16.80 6.93 -15.34
CA PRO A 84 -16.63 7.86 -14.22
C PRO A 84 -17.49 7.55 -12.98
N ASP A 85 -18.39 6.58 -13.07
CA ASP A 85 -19.28 6.18 -11.98
C ASP A 85 -18.85 4.87 -11.32
N ASN A 86 -17.65 4.34 -11.64
CA ASN A 86 -17.11 3.14 -11.02
C ASN A 86 -16.22 3.49 -9.81
N PRO A 87 -16.64 3.20 -8.56
CA PRO A 87 -15.88 3.55 -7.36
C PRO A 87 -14.53 2.81 -7.25
N ASP A 88 -14.39 1.62 -7.86
CA ASP A 88 -13.16 0.82 -7.82
C ASP A 88 -11.97 1.57 -8.41
N MET A 89 -12.20 2.30 -9.50
CA MET A 89 -11.14 3.02 -10.21
C MET A 89 -10.60 4.17 -9.36
N TYR A 90 -11.48 4.84 -8.61
CA TYR A 90 -11.08 5.89 -7.66
C TYR A 90 -10.34 5.31 -6.46
N VAL A 91 -10.78 4.19 -5.88
CA VAL A 91 -10.03 3.54 -4.78
C VAL A 91 -8.62 3.13 -5.21
N ASN A 92 -8.49 2.54 -6.41
CA ASN A 92 -7.20 2.13 -6.95
C ASN A 92 -6.28 3.33 -7.23
N ARG A 93 -6.82 4.41 -7.80
CA ARG A 93 -6.03 5.64 -8.04
C ARG A 93 -5.67 6.36 -6.75
N GLY A 94 -6.59 6.43 -5.79
CA GLY A 94 -6.34 6.96 -4.45
C GLY A 94 -5.23 6.19 -3.73
N SER A 95 -5.20 4.86 -3.87
CA SER A 95 -4.12 4.02 -3.34
C SER A 95 -2.77 4.34 -4.00
N ALA A 96 -2.74 4.56 -5.31
CA ALA A 96 -1.52 4.97 -6.01
C ALA A 96 -1.01 6.35 -5.56
N TYR A 97 -1.91 7.33 -5.41
CA TYR A 97 -1.56 8.64 -4.83
C TYR A 97 -1.03 8.51 -3.40
N ALA A 98 -1.64 7.66 -2.58
CA ALA A 98 -1.18 7.39 -1.21
C ALA A 98 0.26 6.88 -1.16
N ASN A 99 0.64 6.00 -2.09
CA ASN A 99 2.01 5.46 -2.16
C ASN A 99 3.03 6.48 -2.66
N LEU A 100 2.61 7.44 -3.49
CA LEU A 100 3.41 8.63 -3.81
C LEU A 100 3.40 9.66 -2.67
N GLY A 101 2.58 9.43 -1.65
CA GLY A 101 2.30 10.29 -0.50
C GLY A 101 1.67 11.64 -0.86
N ASP A 102 0.94 11.68 -1.97
CA ASP A 102 -0.01 12.74 -2.29
C ASP A 102 -1.32 12.49 -1.53
N ALA A 103 -1.32 12.90 -0.26
CA ALA A 103 -2.44 12.70 0.65
C ALA A 103 -3.72 13.44 0.19
N GLU A 104 -3.58 14.63 -0.41
CA GLU A 104 -4.73 15.43 -0.84
C GLU A 104 -5.46 14.76 -2.00
N SER A 105 -4.72 14.31 -3.03
CA SER A 105 -5.30 13.58 -4.17
C SER A 105 -5.88 12.23 -3.73
N ALA A 106 -5.21 11.52 -2.81
CA ALA A 106 -5.71 10.25 -2.27
C ALA A 106 -7.06 10.42 -1.56
N ILE A 107 -7.17 11.40 -0.65
CA ILE A 107 -8.42 11.70 0.07
C ILE A 107 -9.53 12.08 -0.92
N ALA A 108 -9.24 12.92 -1.92
CA ALA A 108 -10.22 13.33 -2.90
C ALA A 108 -10.80 12.15 -3.69
N ASP A 109 -9.95 11.19 -4.08
CA ASP A 109 -10.39 9.98 -4.78
C ASP A 109 -11.18 9.04 -3.87
N TYR A 110 -10.76 8.83 -2.61
CA TYR A 110 -11.54 8.04 -1.66
C TYR A 110 -12.90 8.69 -1.34
N ASP A 111 -12.96 10.00 -1.17
CA ASP A 111 -14.21 10.75 -1.00
C ASP A 111 -15.13 10.56 -2.20
N LYS A 112 -14.57 10.60 -3.42
CA LYS A 112 -15.32 10.36 -4.64
C LYS A 112 -15.86 8.92 -4.69
N ALA A 113 -15.05 7.92 -4.33
CA ALA A 113 -15.49 6.53 -4.23
C ALA A 113 -16.64 6.37 -3.22
N ILE A 114 -16.50 6.91 -2.01
CA ILE A 114 -17.54 6.89 -0.96
C ILE A 114 -18.82 7.61 -1.41
N SER A 115 -18.70 8.68 -2.20
CA SER A 115 -19.88 9.39 -2.72
C SER A 115 -20.64 8.58 -3.77
N LEU A 116 -19.94 7.72 -4.53
CA LEU A 116 -20.52 6.82 -5.53
C LEU A 116 -21.12 5.58 -4.86
N ASP A 117 -20.39 5.01 -3.89
CA ASP A 117 -20.83 3.87 -3.08
C ASP A 117 -20.47 4.09 -1.60
N PRO A 118 -21.43 4.55 -0.77
CA PRO A 118 -21.22 4.78 0.66
C PRO A 118 -20.87 3.53 1.46
N ASP A 119 -21.23 2.34 0.94
CA ASP A 119 -21.02 1.05 1.61
C ASP A 119 -19.68 0.41 1.22
N TYR A 120 -18.84 1.12 0.46
CA TYR A 120 -17.55 0.59 0.00
C TYR A 120 -16.48 0.65 1.11
N ALA A 121 -16.33 -0.45 1.85
CA ALA A 121 -15.48 -0.55 3.03
C ALA A 121 -14.00 -0.24 2.77
N GLU A 122 -13.49 -0.62 1.60
CA GLU A 122 -12.11 -0.40 1.16
C GLU A 122 -11.80 1.10 1.03
N ALA A 123 -12.75 1.90 0.54
CA ALA A 123 -12.57 3.35 0.42
C ALA A 123 -12.45 4.04 1.80
N HIS A 124 -13.27 3.63 2.77
CA HIS A 124 -13.15 4.09 4.16
C HIS A 124 -11.81 3.65 4.76
N THR A 125 -11.40 2.40 4.54
CA THR A 125 -10.10 1.89 5.03
C THR A 125 -8.93 2.68 4.44
N GLY A 126 -8.95 2.95 3.14
CA GLY A 126 -7.93 3.73 2.44
C GLY A 126 -7.85 5.16 2.97
N ARG A 127 -8.99 5.85 3.10
CA ARG A 127 -9.04 7.22 3.63
C ARG A 127 -8.58 7.30 5.08
N GLY A 128 -9.03 6.37 5.93
CA GLY A 128 -8.60 6.27 7.32
C GLY A 128 -7.09 6.07 7.47
N ALA A 129 -6.47 5.31 6.56
CA ALA A 129 -5.02 5.14 6.54
C ALA A 129 -4.28 6.45 6.20
N ILE A 130 -4.84 7.29 5.32
CA ILE A 130 -4.28 8.62 5.05
C ILE A 130 -4.39 9.51 6.28
N PHE A 131 -5.56 9.55 6.93
CA PHE A 131 -5.74 10.35 8.15
C PHE A 131 -4.79 9.90 9.27
N TYR A 132 -4.56 8.59 9.41
CA TYR A 132 -3.57 8.07 10.34
C TYR A 132 -2.15 8.58 10.03
N MET A 133 -1.72 8.58 8.77
CA MET A 133 -0.42 9.17 8.38
C MET A 133 -0.31 10.66 8.67
N MET A 134 -1.43 11.37 8.58
CA MET A 134 -1.53 12.79 8.91
C MET A 134 -1.66 13.04 10.42
N GLU A 135 -1.62 11.99 11.25
CA GLU A 135 -1.85 12.00 12.70
C GLU A 135 -3.24 12.52 13.11
N ASP A 136 -4.20 12.57 12.18
CA ASP A 136 -5.61 12.81 12.50
C ASP A 136 -6.27 11.50 12.93
N TYR A 137 -5.93 11.09 14.15
CA TYR A 137 -6.39 9.83 14.70
C TYR A 137 -7.91 9.76 14.89
N GLN A 138 -8.59 10.90 15.07
CA GLN A 138 -10.04 10.90 15.25
C GLN A 138 -10.73 10.53 13.94
N GLN A 139 -10.36 11.19 12.83
CA GLN A 139 -10.91 10.86 11.52
C GLN A 139 -10.53 9.44 11.08
N ALA A 140 -9.29 9.01 11.36
CA ALA A 140 -8.85 7.64 11.08
C ALA A 140 -9.72 6.60 11.81
N LEU A 141 -9.97 6.79 13.11
CA LEU A 141 -10.83 5.89 13.90
C LEU A 141 -12.26 5.84 13.36
N ASP A 142 -12.83 7.00 13.01
CA ASP A 142 -14.19 7.07 12.47
C ASP A 142 -14.31 6.26 11.16
N ASP A 143 -13.33 6.41 10.27
CA ASP A 143 -13.26 5.67 9.00
C ASP A 143 -13.04 4.17 9.20
N PHE A 144 -12.10 3.77 10.07
CA PHE A 144 -11.89 2.34 10.34
C PHE A 144 -13.09 1.69 11.02
N ASN A 145 -13.78 2.41 11.91
CA ASN A 145 -15.02 1.93 12.52
C ASN A 145 -16.12 1.74 11.47
N GLN A 146 -16.25 2.69 10.53
CA GLN A 146 -17.20 2.57 9.43
C GLN A 146 -16.85 1.39 8.52
N ALA A 147 -15.58 1.23 8.14
CA ALA A 147 -15.11 0.11 7.33
C ALA A 147 -15.40 -1.25 8.00
N ILE A 148 -15.14 -1.38 9.30
CA ILE A 148 -15.43 -2.61 10.08
C ILE A 148 -16.94 -2.84 10.21
N SER A 149 -17.75 -1.78 10.32
CA SER A 149 -19.21 -1.93 10.35
C SER A 149 -19.77 -2.44 9.01
N LEU A 150 -19.15 -2.05 7.89
CA LEU A 150 -19.54 -2.47 6.55
C LEU A 150 -19.00 -3.87 6.21
N ASN A 151 -17.75 -4.13 6.56
CA ASN A 151 -17.07 -5.41 6.39
C ASN A 151 -16.41 -5.85 7.73
N PRO A 152 -17.11 -6.67 8.53
CA PRO A 152 -16.61 -7.17 9.81
C PRO A 152 -15.39 -8.11 9.71
N GLU A 153 -14.99 -8.51 8.50
CA GLU A 153 -13.81 -9.35 8.26
C GLU A 153 -12.70 -8.55 7.53
N SER A 154 -12.76 -7.21 7.56
CA SER A 154 -11.71 -6.37 6.99
C SER A 154 -10.42 -6.39 7.84
N THR A 155 -9.51 -7.30 7.50
CA THR A 155 -8.21 -7.44 8.17
C THR A 155 -7.41 -6.13 8.20
N GLY A 156 -7.38 -5.39 7.09
CA GLY A 156 -6.67 -4.12 6.99
C GLY A 156 -7.26 -3.03 7.91
N ALA A 157 -8.58 -2.96 8.05
CA ALA A 157 -9.22 -1.98 8.93
C ALA A 157 -8.94 -2.27 10.41
N TYR A 158 -8.99 -3.54 10.85
CA TYR A 158 -8.60 -3.91 12.20
C TYR A 158 -7.13 -3.61 12.47
N TYR A 159 -6.24 -3.99 11.56
CA TYR A 159 -4.81 -3.73 11.72
C TYR A 159 -4.52 -2.23 11.89
N ASN A 160 -5.03 -1.40 10.98
CA ASN A 160 -4.77 0.05 11.03
C ASN A 160 -5.42 0.71 12.24
N ARG A 161 -6.62 0.28 12.67
CA ARG A 161 -7.25 0.78 13.90
C ARG A 161 -6.44 0.40 15.14
N GLY A 162 -5.88 -0.81 15.16
CA GLY A 162 -4.95 -1.27 16.19
C GLY A 162 -3.71 -0.38 16.30
N LEU A 163 -3.13 0.03 15.17
CA LEU A 163 -2.02 1.00 15.15
C LEU A 163 -2.44 2.34 15.75
N VAL A 164 -3.61 2.88 15.40
CA VAL A 164 -4.10 4.13 15.98
C VAL A 164 -4.23 4.02 17.50
N TYR A 165 -4.84 2.94 18.01
CA TYR A 165 -4.97 2.71 19.44
C TYR A 165 -3.61 2.57 20.15
N GLN A 166 -2.65 1.92 19.51
CA GLN A 166 -1.29 1.80 20.02
C GLN A 166 -0.61 3.18 20.13
N HIS A 167 -0.75 4.03 19.11
CA HIS A 167 -0.25 5.42 19.13
C HIS A 167 -0.90 6.27 20.23
N GLN A 168 -2.18 6.05 20.52
CA GLN A 168 -2.90 6.74 21.61
C GLN A 168 -2.61 6.16 23.00
N GLY A 169 -1.88 5.05 23.11
CA GLY A 169 -1.63 4.34 24.37
C GLY A 169 -2.82 3.51 24.87
N GLU A 170 -3.82 3.28 24.03
CA GLU A 170 -4.98 2.43 24.32
C GLU A 170 -4.64 0.94 24.08
N THR A 171 -3.66 0.44 24.82
CA THR A 171 -3.04 -0.89 24.61
C THR A 171 -4.03 -2.05 24.55
N ASP A 172 -5.04 -2.08 25.43
CA ASP A 172 -6.04 -3.16 25.46
C ASP A 172 -6.84 -3.25 24.15
N LYS A 173 -7.17 -2.09 23.55
CA LYS A 173 -7.90 -2.05 22.28
C LYS A 173 -7.01 -2.43 21.11
N ALA A 174 -5.75 -1.97 21.12
CA ALA A 174 -4.76 -2.36 20.11
C ALA A 174 -4.55 -3.88 20.08
N ILE A 175 -4.38 -4.51 21.25
CA ILE A 175 -4.25 -5.97 21.38
C ILE A 175 -5.48 -6.67 20.81
N ALA A 176 -6.69 -6.23 21.16
CA ALA A 176 -7.92 -6.83 20.68
C ALA A 176 -8.03 -6.78 19.15
N ASP A 177 -7.68 -5.64 18.54
CA ASP A 177 -7.72 -5.47 17.08
C ASP A 177 -6.66 -6.33 16.37
N PHE A 178 -5.43 -6.38 16.88
CA PHE A 178 -4.39 -7.26 16.32
C PHE A 178 -4.71 -8.75 16.49
N GLN A 179 -5.36 -9.14 17.59
CA GLN A 179 -5.84 -10.52 17.76
C GLN A 179 -6.92 -10.85 16.72
N LYS A 180 -7.85 -9.93 16.47
CA LYS A 180 -8.87 -10.12 15.43
C LYS A 180 -8.25 -10.31 14.04
N VAL A 181 -7.15 -9.62 13.71
CA VAL A 181 -6.37 -9.86 12.48
C VAL A 181 -5.88 -11.32 12.38
N LEU A 182 -5.41 -11.90 13.48
CA LEU A 182 -4.98 -13.30 13.50
C LEU A 182 -6.16 -14.27 13.35
N GLU A 183 -7.32 -13.94 13.93
CA GLU A 183 -8.53 -14.76 13.86
C GLU A 183 -9.11 -14.84 12.44
N ILE A 184 -9.08 -13.74 11.66
CA ILE A 184 -9.67 -13.70 10.32
C ILE A 184 -8.96 -14.66 9.34
N GLY A 185 -7.63 -14.78 9.42
CA GLY A 185 -6.93 -15.87 8.75
C GLY A 185 -6.59 -15.69 7.26
N ASP A 186 -7.02 -14.60 6.63
CA ASP A 186 -7.05 -14.48 5.16
C ASP A 186 -5.84 -13.76 4.53
N ALA A 187 -5.01 -13.12 5.34
CA ALA A 187 -3.88 -12.33 4.86
C ALA A 187 -2.59 -12.57 5.68
N PRO A 188 -1.69 -13.45 5.23
CA PRO A 188 -0.52 -13.88 6.01
C PRO A 188 0.44 -12.73 6.34
N HIS A 189 0.56 -11.75 5.45
CA HIS A 189 1.40 -10.56 5.70
C HIS A 189 0.85 -9.69 6.83
N TRP A 190 -0.47 -9.46 6.89
CA TRP A 190 -1.11 -8.74 8.00
C TRP A 190 -0.98 -9.51 9.31
N GLN A 191 -1.11 -10.83 9.27
CA GLN A 191 -0.92 -11.66 10.46
C GLN A 191 0.51 -11.59 10.99
N GLN A 192 1.52 -11.62 10.12
CA GLN A 192 2.91 -11.48 10.54
C GLN A 192 3.12 -10.13 11.25
N GLN A 193 2.68 -9.03 10.65
CA GLN A 193 2.79 -7.70 11.26
C GLN A 193 2.03 -7.60 12.58
N ALA A 194 0.81 -8.12 12.65
CA ALA A 194 0.02 -8.13 13.89
C ALA A 194 0.73 -8.91 15.01
N ARG A 195 1.37 -10.05 14.71
CA ARG A 195 2.18 -10.80 15.71
C ARG A 195 3.36 -9.98 16.22
N GLU A 196 4.03 -9.22 15.35
CA GLU A 196 5.14 -8.36 15.75
C GLU A 196 4.69 -7.28 16.75
N HIS A 197 3.58 -6.60 16.47
CA HIS A 197 3.00 -5.62 17.40
C HIS A 197 2.54 -6.26 18.70
N LEU A 198 1.86 -7.40 18.65
CA LEU A 198 1.44 -8.14 19.84
C LEU A 198 2.63 -8.54 20.72
N SER A 199 3.71 -9.03 20.11
CA SER A 199 4.97 -9.35 20.81
C SER A 199 5.61 -8.11 21.45
N ALA A 200 5.64 -6.98 20.73
CA ALA A 200 6.12 -5.71 21.26
C ALA A 200 5.27 -5.20 22.45
N LEU A 201 3.98 -5.53 22.47
CA LEU A 201 3.06 -5.26 23.57
C LEU A 201 3.11 -6.33 24.69
N GLY A 202 3.99 -7.32 24.59
CA GLY A 202 4.20 -8.37 25.60
C GLY A 202 3.18 -9.51 25.55
N VAL A 203 2.43 -9.65 24.46
CA VAL A 203 1.47 -10.75 24.23
C VAL A 203 2.18 -11.88 23.48
N GLU A 204 2.27 -13.06 24.10
CA GLU A 204 2.77 -14.25 23.43
C GLU A 204 1.72 -14.77 22.43
N THR A 205 2.09 -14.85 21.17
CA THR A 205 1.26 -15.43 20.10
C THR A 205 1.82 -16.76 19.65
N GLU A 206 0.97 -17.73 19.33
CA GLU A 206 1.44 -18.96 18.71
C GLU A 206 2.16 -18.65 17.38
N PRO A 207 3.29 -19.35 17.09
CA PRO A 207 4.00 -19.17 15.83
C PRO A 207 3.06 -19.44 14.66
N ALA A 208 3.27 -18.74 13.54
CA ALA A 208 2.53 -19.03 12.32
C ALA A 208 2.63 -20.53 12.01
N PRO A 209 1.54 -21.18 11.56
CA PRO A 209 1.61 -22.57 11.13
C PRO A 209 2.76 -22.67 10.13
N ALA A 210 3.68 -23.61 10.36
CA ALA A 210 4.77 -23.83 9.43
C ALA A 210 4.13 -24.04 8.06
N GLU A 211 4.43 -23.16 7.11
CA GLU A 211 4.17 -23.38 5.69
C GLU A 211 4.63 -24.82 5.44
N GLU A 212 3.70 -25.71 5.09
CA GLU A 212 4.01 -27.11 4.83
C GLU A 212 4.85 -27.11 3.55
N THR A 213 6.15 -26.87 3.70
CA THR A 213 7.11 -27.01 2.63
C THR A 213 7.16 -28.51 2.36
N GLY A 214 6.34 -28.92 1.40
CA GLY A 214 6.33 -30.26 0.82
C GLY A 214 7.63 -30.51 0.07
N VAL A 215 8.76 -30.42 0.77
CA VAL A 215 10.00 -31.06 0.34
C VAL A 215 9.88 -32.48 0.81
N ALA A 216 9.26 -33.32 -0.02
CA ALA A 216 9.45 -34.75 0.08
C ALA A 216 10.97 -34.98 0.01
N GLU A 217 11.60 -35.31 1.14
CA GLU A 217 12.94 -35.85 1.16
C GLU A 217 12.91 -37.11 0.28
N ALA A 218 13.37 -36.96 -0.98
CA ALA A 218 13.58 -38.07 -1.87
C ALA A 218 14.74 -38.88 -1.29
N GLU A 219 14.40 -40.04 -0.70
CA GLU A 219 15.39 -41.03 -0.29
C GLU A 219 16.26 -41.41 -1.52
N PRO A 220 17.60 -41.44 -1.39
CA PRO A 220 18.46 -41.81 -2.50
C PRO A 220 18.32 -43.32 -2.76
N THR A 221 17.70 -43.69 -3.88
CA THR A 221 17.75 -45.08 -4.35
C THR A 221 19.12 -45.35 -4.96
N GLU A 222 19.91 -46.20 -4.29
CA GLU A 222 21.12 -46.77 -4.86
C GLU A 222 20.76 -47.64 -6.08
N GLU A 223 21.09 -47.18 -7.28
CA GLU A 223 21.06 -48.00 -8.49
C GLU A 223 22.44 -48.62 -8.71
N THR A 224 22.53 -49.92 -8.49
CA THR A 224 23.71 -50.74 -8.70
C THR A 224 23.98 -50.95 -10.19
N ALA A 225 25.23 -50.68 -10.58
CA ALA A 225 25.78 -50.97 -11.89
C ALA A 225 25.76 -52.47 -12.24
N GLU A 226 25.28 -52.80 -13.44
CA GLU A 226 25.69 -54.00 -14.17
C GLU A 226 26.17 -53.62 -15.58
N THR A 227 27.36 -54.11 -15.88
CA THR A 227 28.13 -53.96 -17.12
C THR A 227 27.71 -55.03 -18.12
N GLU A 228 27.45 -54.68 -19.38
CA GLU A 228 27.69 -55.59 -20.52
C GLU A 228 28.20 -54.84 -21.75
N ASP A 229 29.29 -55.38 -22.31
CA ASP A 229 29.99 -55.01 -23.53
C ASP A 229 29.12 -55.08 -24.80
N ALA A 230 29.36 -54.17 -25.76
CA ALA A 230 29.28 -54.47 -27.20
C ALA A 230 30.05 -53.43 -28.04
N GLU A 231 30.79 -53.94 -29.02
CA GLU A 231 31.76 -53.27 -29.88
C GLU A 231 31.18 -52.31 -30.95
N GLU A 232 31.96 -51.25 -31.20
CA GLU A 232 32.28 -50.53 -32.45
C GLU A 232 31.39 -50.65 -33.72
N VAL A 233 30.83 -49.51 -34.17
CA VAL A 233 30.74 -49.14 -35.60
C VAL A 233 30.89 -47.61 -35.77
N VAL A 234 31.83 -47.23 -36.65
CA VAL A 234 32.17 -45.88 -37.10
C VAL A 234 31.07 -45.25 -38.00
N GLY A 235 30.79 -43.96 -37.82
CA GLY A 235 29.99 -43.16 -38.75
C GLY A 235 30.10 -41.65 -38.48
N GLU A 236 30.47 -40.90 -39.51
CA GLU A 236 30.89 -39.50 -39.52
C GLU A 236 29.78 -38.47 -39.31
N GLY A 237 30.14 -37.31 -38.75
CA GLY A 237 29.74 -35.98 -39.21
C GLY A 237 28.33 -35.47 -38.86
N GLY A 238 28.28 -34.39 -38.08
CA GLY A 238 27.06 -33.60 -37.91
C GLY A 238 27.27 -32.45 -36.92
N GLU A 239 27.57 -31.28 -37.45
CA GLU A 239 27.57 -30.00 -36.75
C GLU A 239 26.13 -29.69 -36.29
N GLY A 240 25.95 -29.35 -35.01
CA GLY A 240 24.69 -28.91 -34.44
C GLY A 240 24.99 -28.09 -33.20
N GLU A 241 24.82 -26.78 -33.33
CA GLU A 241 25.02 -25.76 -32.30
C GLU A 241 24.05 -26.00 -31.13
N GLU A 242 24.57 -25.82 -29.91
CA GLU A 242 23.84 -25.96 -28.65
C GLU A 242 22.94 -24.73 -28.42
N ASP A 243 21.70 -25.02 -28.05
CA ASP A 243 20.75 -24.08 -27.44
C ASP A 243 21.26 -23.67 -26.05
N GLU A 244 21.21 -22.37 -25.72
CA GLU A 244 21.05 -21.91 -24.34
C GLU A 244 19.81 -21.00 -24.29
N GLU A 245 18.63 -21.61 -24.09
CA GLU A 245 17.51 -20.93 -23.47
C GLU A 245 17.82 -20.78 -21.98
N GLY A 246 18.19 -19.56 -21.58
CA GLY A 246 18.26 -19.19 -20.18
C GLY A 246 16.86 -19.14 -19.58
N GLU A 247 16.52 -20.14 -18.77
CA GLU A 247 15.46 -20.07 -17.78
C GLU A 247 15.83 -18.97 -16.78
N GLU A 248 15.19 -17.79 -16.88
CA GLU A 248 15.23 -16.79 -15.80
C GLU A 248 14.26 -17.25 -14.70
N THR A 249 14.80 -18.01 -13.77
CA THR A 249 14.16 -18.36 -12.51
C THR A 249 13.86 -17.09 -11.72
N ALA A 250 12.60 -16.93 -11.32
CA ALA A 250 12.15 -15.92 -10.38
C ALA A 250 12.95 -16.00 -9.07
N GLU A 251 13.86 -15.06 -8.85
CA GLU A 251 14.53 -14.85 -7.57
C GLU A 251 14.10 -13.52 -6.92
N ALA A 252 13.46 -13.67 -5.77
CA ALA A 252 13.61 -12.88 -4.55
C ALA A 252 13.58 -11.34 -4.66
N LEU A 253 12.45 -10.75 -4.26
CA LEU A 253 12.42 -9.37 -3.74
C LEU A 253 13.12 -9.31 -2.37
N PRO A 254 14.12 -8.42 -2.16
CA PRO A 254 14.70 -8.20 -0.84
C PRO A 254 13.90 -7.19 -0.01
N THR A 255 13.48 -7.60 1.19
CA THR A 255 13.27 -6.69 2.35
C THR A 255 14.64 -6.38 3.00
N PRO A 256 14.85 -5.24 3.71
CA PRO A 256 14.38 -5.13 5.10
C PRO A 256 13.89 -3.73 5.56
N LEU A 257 12.97 -3.74 6.53
CA LEU A 257 12.60 -2.64 7.42
C LEU A 257 13.81 -2.17 8.24
N ALA A 258 13.97 -0.85 8.39
CA ALA A 258 14.87 -0.27 9.39
C ALA A 258 14.07 0.19 10.62
N THR A 259 14.34 -0.50 11.72
CA THR A 259 14.03 -0.13 13.10
C THR A 259 14.64 1.24 13.42
N VAL A 260 13.88 2.18 13.97
CA VAL A 260 14.47 3.28 14.76
C VAL A 260 14.07 3.08 16.20
N ALA A 261 15.09 2.71 16.97
CA ALA A 261 15.06 2.60 18.42
C ALA A 261 14.85 3.97 19.07
N THR A 262 14.13 3.90 20.17
CA THR A 262 13.99 4.88 21.25
C THR A 262 15.23 5.74 21.54
N ALA A 263 15.04 7.04 21.68
CA ALA A 263 15.82 7.87 22.58
C ALA A 263 14.88 8.90 23.22
N ALA A 264 14.61 8.70 24.52
CA ALA A 264 14.05 9.72 25.38
C ALA A 264 15.15 10.75 25.70
N GLU A 265 14.87 12.03 25.50
CA GLU A 265 15.58 13.13 26.17
C GLU A 265 14.54 13.96 26.92
N GLU A 266 14.79 14.11 28.22
CA GLU A 266 13.96 14.86 29.17
C GLU A 266 14.00 16.38 28.87
N PRO A 267 12.97 17.16 29.26
CA PRO A 267 13.01 18.61 29.15
C PRO A 267 13.79 19.22 30.34
N GLU A 268 14.93 19.86 30.05
CA GLU A 268 15.53 20.80 30.99
C GLU A 268 14.80 22.16 30.93
N ALA A 269 14.38 22.62 32.11
CA ALA A 269 13.83 23.94 32.36
C ALA A 269 14.93 24.84 32.96
N GLU A 270 15.19 25.99 32.34
CA GLU A 270 15.93 27.18 32.87
C GLU A 270 16.09 28.14 31.66
N GLU A 271 15.94 29.47 31.67
CA GLU A 271 15.65 30.50 32.66
C GLU A 271 14.94 31.68 31.93
N ALA A 272 14.23 32.49 32.71
CA ALA A 272 13.75 33.81 32.33
C ALA A 272 14.69 34.89 32.90
N GLU A 273 15.16 35.82 32.05
CA GLU A 273 15.59 37.19 32.40
C GLU A 273 15.38 38.05 31.14
N GLU A 274 14.44 39.00 31.13
CA GLU A 274 14.60 40.42 31.52
C GLU A 274 15.67 41.21 30.75
N ALA A 275 15.21 42.14 29.91
CA ALA A 275 15.66 43.54 29.77
C ALA A 275 14.81 44.19 28.63
N GLU A 276 13.93 45.16 28.89
CA GLU A 276 14.22 46.60 29.08
C GLU A 276 14.91 47.21 27.83
N GLU A 277 14.45 48.29 27.17
CA GLU A 277 13.88 49.55 27.66
C GLU A 277 13.08 50.31 26.57
N ALA A 278 12.16 51.16 27.05
CA ALA A 278 11.87 52.57 26.67
C ALA A 278 11.65 52.94 25.18
N GLU A 279 10.81 53.90 24.78
CA GLU A 279 10.31 55.15 25.38
C GLU A 279 9.20 55.64 24.40
N VAL A 280 8.09 56.24 24.84
CA VAL A 280 7.73 57.66 24.65
C VAL A 280 6.24 57.74 25.07
N THR A 281 5.94 58.16 26.30
CA THR A 281 5.47 59.50 26.72
C THR A 281 4.22 59.99 25.93
N ALA A 282 3.05 60.00 26.59
CA ALA A 282 2.42 61.18 27.24
C ALA A 282 1.63 62.00 26.18
N GLU A 283 0.41 62.52 26.34
CA GLU A 283 -0.51 62.95 27.40
C GLU A 283 -1.95 62.76 26.80
N GLY A 284 -3.06 62.52 27.49
CA GLY A 284 -3.60 63.21 28.66
C GLY A 284 -4.35 64.48 28.25
N GLU A 285 -5.67 64.41 27.97
CA GLU A 285 -6.74 65.45 28.05
C GLU A 285 -7.96 64.93 27.26
N GLU A 286 -9.02 64.39 27.88
CA GLU A 286 -10.19 65.04 28.52
C GLU A 286 -10.95 66.07 27.66
N SER A 287 -12.29 65.98 27.77
CA SER A 287 -13.35 66.93 27.38
C SER A 287 -13.63 67.05 25.88
N GLU A 288 -14.83 67.36 25.36
CA GLU A 288 -16.24 67.48 25.78
C GLU A 288 -16.95 68.02 24.51
N GLU A 289 -18.28 67.91 24.41
CA GLU A 289 -19.14 68.51 23.36
C GLU A 289 -19.04 67.86 21.96
N GLY A 290 -20.10 67.66 21.18
CA GLY A 290 -21.47 68.13 21.19
C GLY A 290 -21.97 68.10 19.73
N GLU A 291 -23.23 67.66 19.56
CA GLU A 291 -24.06 67.63 18.32
C GLU A 291 -23.78 66.58 17.22
#